data_AF-A0A095V3B6-F1
#
_entry.id   AF-A0A095V3B6-F1
#
_cell.length_a   1.000
_cell.length_b   1.000
_cell.length_c   1.000
_cell.angle_alpha   90.00
_cell.angle_beta   90.00
_cell.angle_gamma   90.00
#
_symmetry.space_group_name_H-M   'P 1'
#
loop_
_entity.id
_entity.type
_entity.pdbx_description
1 polymer ?
#
loop_
_entity_poly.entity_id
_entity_poly.type
_entity_poly.pdbx_seq_one_letter_code
_entity_poly.pdbx_strand_id
1 'polypeptide(L)'
;MKRIKKIAITFFLVFIAIQFYQPKQNVSSSFDIGKNFANNYKVPPTVLSSLQKACYDCHSNNTKYLWYDYVQPARMFVEAHISDGKKELNFNEFGSYSNRKQQSKLEAISKQIKSGEMPLSSYTLLHHDAVLTETQKQAIIQWIESINEEDNTSENY
;
A
#
# COMPACT_ATOMS: atom_id res chain seq x y z
N MET A 1 -14.07 -34.51 -27.91
CA MET A 1 -14.55 -33.20 -28.43
C MET A 1 -15.81 -32.67 -27.75
N LYS A 2 -16.96 -33.39 -27.76
CA LYS A 2 -18.23 -32.88 -27.18
C LYS A 2 -18.17 -32.57 -25.67
N ARG A 3 -17.47 -33.39 -24.86
CA ARG A 3 -17.31 -33.15 -23.40
C ARG A 3 -16.43 -31.95 -23.09
N ILE A 4 -15.29 -31.81 -23.78
CA ILE A 4 -14.38 -30.65 -23.65
C ILE A 4 -15.11 -29.36 -24.01
N LYS A 5 -15.89 -29.37 -25.11
CA LYS A 5 -16.70 -28.21 -25.52
C LYS A 5 -17.72 -27.80 -24.44
N LYS A 6 -18.39 -28.78 -23.81
CA LYS A 6 -19.32 -28.51 -22.70
C LYS A 6 -18.61 -27.92 -21.49
N ILE A 7 -17.47 -28.48 -21.07
CA ILE A 7 -16.67 -27.95 -19.94
C ILE A 7 -16.20 -26.53 -20.21
N ALA A 8 -15.68 -26.26 -21.41
CA ALA A 8 -15.22 -24.92 -21.80
C ALA A 8 -16.37 -23.90 -21.78
N ILE A 9 -17.56 -24.28 -22.30
CA ILE A 9 -18.75 -23.41 -22.25
C ILE A 9 -19.18 -23.15 -20.81
N THR A 10 -19.23 -24.18 -19.96
CA THR A 10 -19.59 -24.02 -18.55
C THR A 10 -18.60 -23.10 -17.84
N PHE A 11 -17.30 -23.29 -18.02
CA PHE A 11 -16.28 -22.42 -17.42
C PHE A 11 -16.40 -20.99 -17.92
N PHE A 12 -16.63 -20.79 -19.21
CA PHE A 12 -16.82 -19.46 -19.81
C PHE A 12 -18.06 -18.74 -19.24
N LEU A 13 -19.17 -19.45 -19.09
CA LEU A 13 -20.39 -18.88 -18.48
C LEU A 13 -20.16 -18.52 -17.01
N VAL A 14 -19.46 -19.36 -16.24
CA VAL A 14 -19.08 -19.05 -14.85
C VAL A 14 -18.14 -17.85 -14.80
N PHE A 15 -17.17 -17.78 -15.70
CA PHE A 15 -16.23 -16.65 -15.80
C PHE A 15 -16.96 -15.33 -16.11
N ILE A 16 -17.95 -15.34 -17.00
CA ILE A 16 -18.80 -14.16 -17.25
C ILE A 16 -19.64 -13.83 -16.01
N ALA A 17 -20.24 -14.83 -15.37
CA ALA A 17 -21.09 -14.64 -14.21
C ALA A 17 -20.31 -13.99 -13.04
N ILE A 18 -19.06 -14.38 -12.80
CA ILE A 18 -18.26 -13.77 -11.73
C ILE A 18 -17.90 -12.32 -12.03
N GLN A 19 -17.78 -11.88 -13.30
CA GLN A 19 -17.47 -10.47 -13.62
C GLN A 19 -18.53 -9.47 -13.12
N PHE A 20 -19.76 -9.91 -12.87
CA PHE A 20 -20.82 -9.06 -12.34
C PHE A 20 -20.62 -8.68 -10.87
N TYR A 21 -19.79 -9.43 -10.14
CA TYR A 21 -19.38 -9.04 -8.80
C TYR A 21 -18.19 -8.09 -8.91
N GLN A 22 -18.36 -6.83 -8.51
CA GLN A 22 -17.30 -5.82 -8.54
C GLN A 22 -17.24 -5.08 -7.19
N PRO A 23 -16.30 -5.44 -6.28
CA PRO A 23 -16.10 -4.73 -5.02
C PRO A 23 -15.85 -3.24 -5.22
N LYS A 24 -16.23 -2.41 -4.25
CA LYS A 24 -16.03 -0.96 -4.31
C LYS A 24 -14.54 -0.63 -4.35
N GLN A 25 -14.14 0.21 -5.31
CA GLN A 25 -12.75 0.65 -5.45
C GLN A 25 -12.30 1.56 -4.31
N ASN A 26 -11.05 1.39 -3.88
CA ASN A 26 -10.33 2.30 -2.99
C ASN A 26 -9.88 3.58 -3.73
N VAL A 27 -10.83 4.45 -4.04
CA VAL A 27 -10.58 5.79 -4.60
C VAL A 27 -11.36 6.80 -3.77
N SER A 28 -10.65 7.67 -3.03
CA SER A 28 -11.28 8.75 -2.27
C SER A 28 -11.15 10.10 -2.98
N SER A 29 -12.25 10.86 -3.03
CA SER A 29 -12.26 12.28 -3.42
C SER A 29 -11.66 13.20 -2.34
N SER A 30 -11.40 12.65 -1.16
CA SER A 30 -10.85 13.35 0.00
C SER A 30 -9.40 13.76 -0.27
N PHE A 31 -9.23 14.99 -0.72
CA PHE A 31 -7.96 15.69 -0.78
C PHE A 31 -7.32 15.67 0.64
N ASP A 32 -6.03 15.35 0.72
CA ASP A 32 -5.11 15.83 1.76
C ASP A 32 -4.78 15.08 3.05
N ILE A 33 -5.42 13.97 3.47
CA ILE A 33 -4.94 13.37 4.73
C ILE A 33 -3.55 12.69 4.59
N GLY A 34 -3.24 12.12 3.42
CA GLY A 34 -1.87 11.68 3.11
C GLY A 34 -0.87 12.83 2.98
N LYS A 35 -1.31 14.06 2.66
CA LYS A 35 -0.47 15.26 2.76
C LYS A 35 -0.25 15.69 4.20
N ASN A 36 -1.22 15.45 5.10
CA ASN A 36 -1.01 15.69 6.53
C ASN A 36 0.09 14.80 7.11
N PHE A 37 0.23 13.55 6.68
CA PHE A 37 1.41 12.73 7.04
C PHE A 37 2.72 13.40 6.61
N ALA A 38 2.79 13.83 5.33
CA ALA A 38 3.97 14.50 4.78
C ALA A 38 4.31 15.81 5.53
N ASN A 39 3.29 16.59 5.87
CA ASN A 39 3.42 17.88 6.54
C ASN A 39 3.79 17.73 8.02
N ASN A 40 3.15 16.79 8.74
CA ASN A 40 3.35 16.60 10.18
C ASN A 40 4.77 16.14 10.52
N TYR A 41 5.37 15.29 9.67
CA TYR A 41 6.72 14.76 9.88
C TYR A 41 7.78 15.40 8.98
N LYS A 42 7.45 16.52 8.32
CA LYS A 42 8.36 17.24 7.41
C LYS A 42 9.09 16.28 6.45
N VAL A 43 8.33 15.37 5.84
CA VAL A 43 8.89 14.25 5.06
C VAL A 43 9.69 14.81 3.87
N PRO A 44 10.97 14.44 3.73
CA PRO A 44 11.77 14.88 2.58
C PRO A 44 11.10 14.48 1.26
N PRO A 45 11.13 15.32 0.21
CA PRO A 45 10.46 15.03 -1.07
C PRO A 45 10.87 13.68 -1.69
N THR A 46 12.14 13.28 -1.53
CA THR A 46 12.68 11.99 -2.01
C THR A 46 12.10 10.79 -1.25
N VAL A 47 11.90 10.93 0.06
CA VAL A 47 11.24 9.91 0.90
C VAL A 47 9.76 9.83 0.55
N LEU A 48 9.08 10.98 0.45
CA LEU A 48 7.65 11.03 0.13
C LEU A 48 7.34 10.38 -1.22
N SER A 49 8.10 10.72 -2.26
CA SER A 49 7.94 10.11 -3.59
C SER A 49 8.18 8.60 -3.58
N SER A 50 9.13 8.12 -2.77
CA SER A 50 9.40 6.69 -2.60
C SER A 50 8.23 5.98 -1.91
N LEU A 51 7.69 6.56 -0.82
CA LEU A 51 6.52 6.01 -0.13
C LEU A 51 5.26 6.02 -1.01
N GLN A 52 5.03 7.09 -1.77
CA GLN A 52 3.90 7.18 -2.70
C GLN A 52 3.94 6.09 -3.77
N LYS A 53 5.12 5.83 -4.32
CA LYS A 53 5.33 4.82 -5.35
C LYS A 53 5.22 3.39 -4.82
N ALA A 54 5.74 3.14 -3.61
CA ALA A 54 5.95 1.79 -3.10
C ALA A 54 4.90 1.31 -2.10
N CYS A 55 4.17 2.22 -1.45
CA CYS A 55 3.31 1.90 -0.31
C CYS A 55 1.87 2.40 -0.47
N TYR A 56 1.65 3.55 -1.09
CA TYR A 56 0.35 4.23 -1.01
C TYR A 56 -0.78 3.48 -1.71
N ASP A 57 -0.50 2.70 -2.75
CA ASP A 57 -1.53 1.92 -3.43
C ASP A 57 -2.25 0.92 -2.49
N CYS A 58 -1.56 0.39 -1.47
CA CYS A 58 -2.15 -0.52 -0.49
C CYS A 58 -2.42 0.13 0.87
N HIS A 59 -1.66 1.16 1.25
CA HIS A 59 -1.70 1.78 2.57
C HIS A 59 -2.29 3.19 2.58
N SER A 60 -3.04 3.57 1.56
CA SER A 60 -3.72 4.87 1.51
C SER A 60 -5.18 4.72 1.07
N ASN A 61 -5.92 5.82 1.06
CA ASN A 61 -7.30 5.86 0.56
C ASN A 61 -7.39 6.02 -0.96
N ASN A 62 -6.27 5.90 -1.67
CA ASN A 62 -6.25 5.98 -3.12
C ASN A 62 -5.30 4.94 -3.71
N THR A 63 -5.83 4.10 -4.60
CA THR A 63 -5.07 3.07 -5.29
C THR A 63 -5.06 3.36 -6.79
N LYS A 64 -3.88 3.30 -7.41
CA LYS A 64 -3.74 3.35 -8.85
C LYS A 64 -4.02 1.98 -9.47
N TYR A 65 -5.27 1.72 -9.81
CA TYR A 65 -5.68 0.47 -10.45
C TYR A 65 -5.13 0.32 -11.88
N LEU A 66 -4.67 -0.88 -12.19
CA LEU A 66 -4.32 -1.35 -13.54
C LEU A 66 -5.51 -2.09 -14.17
N TRP A 67 -5.44 -2.33 -15.49
CA TRP A 67 -6.56 -2.90 -16.26
C TRP A 67 -7.05 -4.25 -15.73
N TYR A 68 -6.16 -5.07 -15.15
CA TYR A 68 -6.52 -6.40 -14.63
C TYR A 68 -7.26 -6.33 -13.30
N ASP A 69 -7.16 -5.21 -12.56
CA ASP A 69 -7.91 -5.00 -11.32
C ASP A 69 -9.41 -4.82 -11.57
N TYR A 70 -9.80 -4.70 -12.83
CA TYR A 70 -11.20 -4.63 -13.25
C TYR A 70 -11.76 -6.00 -13.65
N VAL A 71 -10.94 -7.06 -13.62
CA VAL A 71 -11.31 -8.41 -14.05
C VAL A 71 -11.31 -9.37 -12.85
N GLN A 72 -12.35 -10.19 -12.74
CA GLN A 72 -12.44 -11.21 -11.71
C GLN A 72 -11.68 -12.49 -12.11
N PRO A 73 -11.06 -13.21 -11.14
CA PRO A 73 -11.10 -12.97 -9.70
C PRO A 73 -10.04 -11.99 -9.16
N ALA A 74 -9.18 -11.44 -10.02
CA ALA A 74 -8.04 -10.62 -9.60
C ALA A 74 -8.47 -9.41 -8.76
N ARG A 75 -9.54 -8.72 -9.17
CA ARG A 75 -10.13 -7.61 -8.41
C ARG A 75 -10.41 -7.95 -6.95
N MET A 76 -11.04 -9.10 -6.69
CA MET A 76 -11.35 -9.52 -5.32
C MET A 76 -10.11 -9.66 -4.46
N PHE A 77 -9.04 -10.27 -5.01
CA PHE A 77 -7.79 -10.42 -4.29
C PHE A 77 -7.15 -9.07 -4.01
N VAL A 78 -7.06 -8.20 -5.02
CA VAL A 78 -6.45 -6.87 -4.87
C VAL A 78 -7.18 -6.05 -3.81
N GLU A 79 -8.50 -5.99 -3.85
CA GLU A 79 -9.31 -5.24 -2.87
C GLU A 79 -9.20 -5.82 -1.45
N ALA A 80 -9.11 -7.14 -1.32
CA ALA A 80 -8.86 -7.78 -0.02
C ALA A 80 -7.47 -7.37 0.53
N HIS A 81 -6.42 -7.44 -0.29
CA HIS A 81 -5.07 -7.03 0.09
C HIS A 81 -5.00 -5.55 0.47
N ILE A 82 -5.66 -4.65 -0.26
CA ILE A 82 -5.75 -3.22 0.09
C ILE A 82 -6.49 -3.05 1.42
N SER A 83 -7.60 -3.74 1.62
CA SER A 83 -8.35 -3.68 2.88
C SER A 83 -7.50 -4.12 4.07
N ASP A 84 -6.76 -5.21 3.95
CA ASP A 84 -5.89 -5.72 5.00
C ASP A 84 -4.67 -4.83 5.24
N GLY A 85 -4.05 -4.31 4.17
CA GLY A 85 -2.96 -3.35 4.26
C GLY A 85 -3.34 -2.10 5.05
N LYS A 86 -4.53 -1.53 4.79
CA LYS A 86 -5.04 -0.35 5.49
C LYS A 86 -5.35 -0.58 6.96
N LYS A 87 -5.73 -1.80 7.36
CA LYS A 87 -5.92 -2.15 8.78
C LYS A 87 -4.61 -2.06 9.55
N GLU A 88 -3.51 -2.46 8.92
CA GLU A 88 -2.19 -2.36 9.51
C GLU A 88 -1.63 -0.95 9.47
N LEU A 89 -1.76 -0.26 8.35
CA LEU A 89 -1.25 1.10 8.19
C LEU A 89 -2.08 1.83 7.14
N ASN A 90 -2.65 2.98 7.51
CA ASN A 90 -3.27 3.91 6.59
C ASN A 90 -2.61 5.30 6.70
N PHE A 91 -1.86 5.71 5.67
CA PHE A 91 -1.23 7.03 5.59
C PHE A 91 -2.25 8.18 5.63
N ASN A 92 -3.48 7.95 5.16
CA ASN A 92 -4.58 8.91 5.28
C ASN A 92 -5.20 8.96 6.68
N GLU A 93 -4.83 8.10 7.61
CA GLU A 93 -5.30 8.16 9.01
C GLU A 93 -4.14 8.34 9.99
N PHE A 94 -2.91 8.41 9.48
CA PHE A 94 -1.72 8.38 10.31
C PHE A 94 -1.70 9.51 11.35
N GLY A 95 -2.15 10.72 10.96
CA GLY A 95 -2.23 11.87 11.86
C GLY A 95 -3.26 11.75 12.98
N SER A 96 -4.23 10.83 12.89
CA SER A 96 -5.21 10.58 13.97
C SER A 96 -4.79 9.42 14.88
N TYR A 97 -3.70 8.73 14.59
CA TYR A 97 -3.15 7.71 15.47
C TYR A 97 -2.52 8.36 16.70
N SER A 98 -2.60 7.67 17.86
CA SER A 98 -1.83 8.06 19.05
C SER A 98 -0.33 8.04 18.75
N ASN A 99 0.47 8.90 19.40
CA ASN A 99 1.94 8.97 19.23
C ASN A 99 2.61 7.59 19.30
N ARG A 100 2.27 6.77 20.31
CA ARG A 100 2.77 5.39 20.45
C ARG A 100 2.51 4.52 19.22
N LYS A 101 1.31 4.65 18.64
CA LYS A 101 0.93 3.91 17.42
C LYS A 101 1.68 4.45 16.21
N GLN A 102 1.87 5.77 16.11
CA GLN A 102 2.66 6.38 15.03
C GLN A 102 4.10 5.88 15.06
N GLN A 103 4.77 5.92 16.21
CA GLN A 103 6.13 5.40 16.40
C GLN A 103 6.23 3.92 16.03
N SER A 104 5.33 3.08 16.56
CA SER A 104 5.29 1.66 16.24
C SER A 104 5.12 1.39 14.74
N LYS A 105 4.34 2.22 14.03
CA LYS A 105 4.16 2.07 12.58
C LYS A 105 5.37 2.56 11.78
N LEU A 106 6.07 3.61 12.21
CA LEU A 106 7.33 4.03 11.59
C LEU A 106 8.41 2.95 11.76
N GLU A 107 8.55 2.38 12.95
CA GLU A 107 9.47 1.26 13.20
C GLU A 107 9.13 0.05 12.33
N ALA A 108 7.83 -0.30 12.20
CA ALA A 108 7.39 -1.37 11.33
C ALA A 108 7.75 -1.11 9.87
N ILE A 109 7.57 0.12 9.35
CA ILE A 109 7.99 0.48 7.98
C ILE A 109 9.50 0.22 7.81
N SER A 110 10.34 0.72 8.72
CA SER A 110 11.79 0.53 8.66
C SER A 110 12.17 -0.96 8.67
N LYS A 111 11.55 -1.75 9.56
CA LYS A 111 11.80 -3.20 9.66
C LYS A 111 11.39 -3.96 8.40
N GLN A 112 10.22 -3.66 7.85
CA GLN A 112 9.69 -4.33 6.66
C GLN A 112 10.52 -4.02 5.41
N ILE A 113 11.04 -2.79 5.30
CA ILE A 113 12.00 -2.41 4.24
C ILE A 113 13.34 -3.13 4.43
N LYS A 114 13.89 -3.15 5.66
CA LYS A 114 15.18 -3.81 5.98
C LYS A 114 15.14 -5.32 5.71
N SER A 115 14.02 -5.97 6.00
CA SER A 115 13.80 -7.41 5.76
C SER A 115 13.43 -7.75 4.31
N GLY A 116 13.12 -6.75 3.48
CA GLY A 116 12.65 -6.96 2.12
C GLY A 116 11.24 -7.56 2.03
N GLU A 117 10.48 -7.55 3.13
CA GLU A 117 9.08 -7.99 3.15
C GLU A 117 8.17 -7.00 2.40
N MET A 118 8.55 -5.72 2.38
CA MET A 118 7.85 -4.67 1.64
C MET A 118 8.76 -3.93 0.65
N PRO A 119 8.24 -3.61 -0.55
CA PRO A 119 6.91 -3.97 -1.07
C PRO A 119 6.79 -5.47 -1.39
N LEU A 120 5.57 -6.01 -1.34
CA LEU A 120 5.33 -7.43 -1.62
C LEU A 120 5.89 -7.84 -2.99
N SER A 121 6.64 -8.94 -3.04
CA SER A 121 7.24 -9.45 -4.28
C SER A 121 6.18 -9.71 -5.37
N SER A 122 5.04 -10.27 -4.99
CA SER A 122 3.89 -10.51 -5.88
C SER A 122 3.34 -9.22 -6.50
N TYR A 123 3.34 -8.12 -5.75
CA TYR A 123 2.92 -6.81 -6.25
C TYR A 123 3.96 -6.24 -7.22
N THR A 124 5.25 -6.30 -6.85
CA THR A 124 6.35 -5.77 -7.69
C THR A 124 6.58 -6.52 -9.00
N LEU A 125 6.04 -7.74 -9.15
CA LEU A 125 6.07 -8.50 -10.40
C LEU A 125 5.29 -7.78 -11.52
N LEU A 126 4.21 -7.07 -11.16
CA LEU A 126 3.36 -6.34 -12.10
C LEU A 126 3.53 -4.81 -11.94
N HIS A 127 4.04 -4.36 -10.80
CA HIS A 127 4.36 -2.97 -10.47
C HIS A 127 5.87 -2.81 -10.26
N HIS A 128 6.64 -2.98 -11.33
CA HIS A 128 8.10 -2.84 -11.25
C HIS A 128 8.54 -1.44 -10.81
N ASP A 129 7.69 -0.43 -11.03
CA ASP A 129 7.92 0.89 -10.50
C ASP A 129 7.88 0.89 -8.96
N ALA A 130 7.06 0.09 -8.30
CA ALA A 130 7.04 0.05 -6.83
C ALA A 130 8.35 -0.42 -6.17
N VAL A 131 9.27 -1.05 -6.92
CA VAL A 131 10.56 -1.52 -6.39
C VAL A 131 11.40 -0.34 -5.89
N LEU A 132 11.73 -0.37 -4.60
CA LEU A 132 12.64 0.59 -3.97
C LEU A 132 14.09 0.24 -4.28
N THR A 133 14.86 1.22 -4.74
CA THR A 133 16.33 1.08 -4.84
C THR A 133 16.96 1.12 -3.44
N GLU A 134 18.19 0.61 -3.31
CA GLU A 134 18.91 0.66 -2.03
C GLU A 134 19.04 2.08 -1.47
N THR A 135 19.29 3.07 -2.34
CA THR A 135 19.33 4.48 -1.94
C THR A 135 17.98 4.96 -1.41
N GLN A 136 16.86 4.58 -2.03
CA GLN A 136 15.53 4.94 -1.55
C GLN A 136 15.20 4.27 -0.21
N LYS A 137 15.55 2.99 -0.06
CA LYS A 137 15.39 2.25 1.20
C LYS A 137 16.15 2.94 2.33
N GLN A 138 17.43 3.25 2.11
CA GLN A 138 18.27 3.92 3.09
C GLN A 138 17.72 5.32 3.45
N ALA A 139 17.27 6.09 2.46
CA ALA A 139 16.69 7.41 2.72
C ALA A 139 15.44 7.34 3.60
N ILE A 140 14.55 6.36 3.37
CA ILE A 140 13.36 6.15 4.21
C ILE A 140 13.77 5.75 5.64
N ILE A 141 14.69 4.79 5.76
CA ILE A 141 15.16 4.28 7.06
C ILE A 141 15.80 5.40 7.89
N GLN A 142 16.72 6.16 7.31
CA GLN A 142 17.42 7.25 7.99
C GLN A 142 16.47 8.36 8.43
N TRP A 143 15.48 8.69 7.59
CA TRP A 143 14.46 9.67 7.96
C TRP A 143 13.58 9.18 9.12
N ILE A 144 13.23 7.90 9.17
CA ILE A 144 12.51 7.33 10.32
C ILE A 144 13.37 7.39 11.59
N GLU A 145 14.65 7.05 11.47
CA GLU A 145 15.61 7.09 12.59
C GLU A 145 15.77 8.52 13.13
N SER A 146 15.84 9.55 12.27
CA SER A 146 15.95 10.94 12.72
C SER A 146 14.71 11.43 13.48
N ILE A 147 13.51 10.96 13.13
CA ILE A 147 12.28 11.30 13.88
C ILE A 147 12.35 10.76 15.30
N ASN A 148 12.83 9.53 15.47
CA ASN A 148 12.95 8.91 16.80
C ASN A 148 14.00 9.61 17.67
N GLU A 149 15.07 10.13 17.08
CA GLU A 149 16.07 10.93 17.81
C GLU A 149 15.50 12.26 18.30
N GLU A 150 14.73 12.97 17.45
CA GLU A 150 14.07 14.23 17.83
C GLU A 150 13.04 14.03 18.97
N ASP A 151 12.26 12.95 18.94
CA ASP A 151 11.25 12.65 19.97
C ASP A 151 11.90 12.29 21.32
N ASN A 152 13.00 11.53 21.31
CA ASN A 152 13.75 11.22 22.54
C ASN A 152 14.41 12.46 23.16
N THR A 153 14.74 13.48 22.37
CA THR A 153 15.27 14.74 22.91
C THR A 153 14.19 15.67 23.48
N SER A 154 12.94 15.53 23.06
CA SER A 154 11.81 16.35 23.54
C SER A 154 11.18 15.82 24.82
N GLU A 155 11.26 14.51 25.10
CA GLU A 155 10.80 13.90 26.36
C GLU A 155 11.77 14.11 27.55
N ASN A 156 13.03 14.51 27.28
CA ASN A 156 14.07 14.71 28.30
C ASN A 156 14.17 16.15 28.83
N TYR A 157 13.17 17.01 28.57
CA TYR A 157 13.14 18.42 28.99
C TYR A 157 11.79 18.82 29.60
#